data_AF-A0A1B1U451-F1
#
_entry.id   AF-A0A1B1U451-F1
#
_cell.length_a   1.000
_cell.length_b   1.000
_cell.length_c   1.000
_cell.angle_alpha   90.00
_cell.angle_beta   90.00
_cell.angle_gamma   90.00
#
_symmetry.space_group_name_H-M   'P 1'
#
loop_
_entity.id
_entity.type
_entity.pdbx_description
1 polymer ?
#
loop_
_entity_poly.entity_id
_entity_poly.type
_entity_poly.pdbx_seq_one_letter_code
_entity_poly.pdbx_strand_id
1 'polypeptide(L)'
;MLPAIQRGVIGYNDCTDRSEEIILDFCQKFPNFIPIKYPHEVILENPPKLENMLHSYYNFVLQAIPQNEWIIKIDVDHIYDAQTLYKTFYIPTLSNHLVIYPRINYIIDNDEIFIQKSEDMGFIDGWDQWLICNQNLEFNIRKTSKNAQWIEEGNFSQTLFTEVLDYPPNSVWFQAPLMQYHFPAVKQRRNDFVRHLDLMTLEEFSRIHTPKRIDSHIAHKFISKEMIAQAYQKFSPPPSYIAQPFKNQ
;
A
#
# COMPACT_ATOMS: atom_id res chain seq x y z
N MET A 1 1.32 3.02 -11.80
CA MET A 1 2.72 2.77 -11.39
C MET A 1 3.67 2.91 -12.57
N LEU A 2 3.57 2.07 -13.61
CA LEU A 2 4.25 2.34 -14.88
C LEU A 2 3.68 3.63 -15.51
N PRO A 3 4.49 4.48 -16.17
CA PRO A 3 5.93 4.32 -16.46
C PRO A 3 6.89 4.89 -15.39
N ALA A 4 6.39 5.33 -14.23
CA ALA A 4 7.23 6.00 -13.21
C ALA A 4 8.30 5.08 -12.63
N ILE A 5 7.91 3.88 -12.23
CA ILE A 5 8.83 2.83 -11.76
C ILE A 5 9.06 1.88 -12.92
N GLN A 6 10.32 1.66 -13.31
CA GLN A 6 10.67 0.84 -14.48
C GLN A 6 11.52 -0.40 -14.14
N ARG A 7 11.89 -0.54 -12.87
CA ARG A 7 12.63 -1.67 -12.32
C ARG A 7 12.22 -1.86 -10.86
N GLY A 8 12.38 -3.06 -10.33
CA GLY A 8 12.08 -3.31 -8.93
C GLY A 8 12.17 -4.78 -8.55
N VAL A 9 11.93 -5.06 -7.27
CA VAL A 9 11.80 -6.42 -6.75
C VAL A 9 10.36 -6.61 -6.34
N ILE A 10 9.75 -7.73 -6.77
CA ILE A 10 8.41 -8.14 -6.36
C ILE A 10 8.55 -9.34 -5.45
N GLY A 11 8.50 -9.09 -4.14
CA GLY A 11 8.36 -10.15 -3.15
C GLY A 11 6.97 -10.76 -3.20
N TYR A 12 6.87 -12.08 -3.03
CA TYR A 12 5.59 -12.76 -2.84
C TYR A 12 5.75 -13.99 -1.94
N ASN A 13 4.67 -14.37 -1.27
CA ASN A 13 4.60 -15.52 -0.36
C ASN A 13 3.24 -16.21 -0.49
N ASP A 14 3.25 -17.55 -0.54
CA ASP A 14 2.10 -18.45 -0.42
C ASP A 14 0.80 -17.95 -1.08
N CYS A 15 0.92 -17.58 -2.36
CA CYS A 15 -0.23 -17.22 -3.18
C CYS A 15 -1.12 -18.47 -3.37
N THR A 16 -2.32 -18.42 -2.82
CA THR A 16 -3.36 -19.47 -3.01
C THR A 16 -4.34 -19.14 -4.13
N ASP A 17 -4.14 -17.98 -4.77
CA ASP A 17 -4.84 -17.52 -5.95
C ASP A 17 -3.86 -17.43 -7.14
N ARG A 18 -4.28 -16.75 -8.21
CA ARG A 18 -3.47 -16.58 -9.42
C ARG A 18 -2.38 -15.50 -9.30
N SER A 19 -2.12 -14.96 -8.11
CA SER A 19 -1.14 -13.88 -7.93
C SER A 19 0.27 -14.28 -8.36
N GLU A 20 0.70 -15.51 -8.07
CA GLU A 20 2.03 -16.00 -8.51
C GLU A 20 2.14 -16.01 -10.04
N GLU A 21 1.15 -16.55 -10.76
CA GLU A 21 1.11 -16.52 -12.23
C GLU A 21 1.18 -15.09 -12.76
N ILE A 22 0.37 -14.18 -12.21
CA ILE A 22 0.31 -12.78 -12.64
C ILE A 22 1.65 -12.07 -12.43
N ILE A 23 2.31 -12.32 -11.29
CA ILE A 23 3.62 -11.73 -10.97
C ILE A 23 4.68 -12.25 -11.94
N LEU A 24 4.72 -13.56 -12.21
CA LEU A 24 5.70 -14.15 -13.11
C LEU A 24 5.48 -13.70 -14.56
N ASP A 25 4.23 -13.68 -15.04
CA ASP A 25 3.87 -13.15 -16.36
C ASP A 25 4.26 -11.67 -16.51
N PHE A 26 4.05 -10.88 -15.45
CA PHE A 26 4.45 -9.48 -15.42
C PHE A 26 5.97 -9.33 -15.53
N CYS A 27 6.73 -10.04 -14.71
CA CYS A 27 8.20 -9.99 -14.74
C CYS A 27 8.78 -10.52 -16.05
N GLN A 28 8.12 -11.49 -16.72
CA GLN A 28 8.51 -11.93 -18.06
C GLN A 28 8.35 -10.82 -19.10
N LYS A 29 7.26 -10.03 -19.01
CA LYS A 29 7.00 -8.89 -19.91
C LYS A 29 7.88 -7.68 -19.59
N PHE A 30 8.27 -7.51 -18.33
CA PHE A 30 9.07 -6.40 -17.83
C PHE A 30 10.31 -6.94 -17.10
N PRO A 31 11.37 -7.36 -17.81
CA PRO A 31 12.51 -8.10 -17.25
C PRO A 31 13.37 -7.31 -16.24
N ASN A 32 13.15 -5.99 -16.12
CA ASN A 32 13.76 -5.17 -15.09
C ASN A 32 13.08 -5.32 -13.71
N PHE A 33 11.98 -6.07 -13.63
CA PHE A 33 11.35 -6.49 -12.39
C PHE A 33 11.74 -7.93 -12.05
N ILE A 34 12.21 -8.13 -10.83
CA ILE A 34 12.71 -9.42 -10.35
C ILE A 34 11.69 -10.00 -9.37
N PRO A 35 11.06 -11.15 -9.69
CA PRO A 35 10.17 -11.82 -8.76
C PRO A 35 11.00 -12.63 -7.75
N ILE A 36 10.68 -12.55 -6.47
CA ILE A 36 11.36 -13.33 -5.43
C ILE A 36 10.33 -13.96 -4.50
N LYS A 37 10.31 -15.30 -4.49
CA LYS A 37 9.44 -16.10 -3.63
C LYS A 37 10.06 -16.23 -2.25
N TYR A 38 9.32 -15.84 -1.23
CA TYR A 38 9.73 -16.08 0.15
C TYR A 38 9.48 -17.55 0.53
N PRO A 39 10.45 -18.26 1.12
CA PRO A 39 10.36 -19.72 1.33
C PRO A 39 9.59 -20.13 2.59
N HIS A 40 9.04 -19.18 3.35
CA HIS A 40 8.33 -19.44 4.60
C HIS A 40 6.98 -18.75 4.62
N GLU A 41 5.98 -19.39 5.22
CA GLU A 41 4.66 -18.79 5.41
C GLU A 41 4.72 -17.56 6.33
N VAL A 42 4.10 -16.47 5.88
CA VAL A 42 3.95 -15.25 6.69
C VAL A 42 2.69 -15.35 7.55
N ILE A 43 2.88 -15.33 8.86
CA ILE A 43 1.82 -15.47 9.86
C ILE A 43 1.83 -14.24 10.78
N LEU A 44 0.75 -13.45 10.74
CA LEU A 44 0.63 -12.26 11.58
C LEU A 44 0.25 -12.56 13.02
N GLU A 45 -0.49 -13.65 13.25
CA GLU A 45 -1.01 -14.03 14.58
C GLU A 45 -0.23 -15.21 15.15
N ASN A 46 0.42 -15.02 16.30
CA ASN A 46 1.20 -16.04 16.99
C ASN A 46 2.18 -16.82 16.06
N PRO A 47 3.05 -16.13 15.30
CA PRO A 47 4.01 -16.79 14.42
C PRO A 47 4.91 -17.76 15.21
N PRO A 48 5.07 -19.01 14.74
CA PRO A 48 5.79 -20.03 15.51
C PRO A 48 7.31 -19.81 15.53
N LYS A 49 7.84 -19.09 14.53
CA LYS A 49 9.27 -18.77 14.40
C LYS A 49 9.48 -17.37 13.83
N LEU A 50 10.73 -16.90 13.88
CA LEU A 50 11.10 -15.56 13.39
C LEU A 50 10.87 -15.43 11.88
N GLU A 51 11.20 -16.46 11.09
CA GLU A 51 10.99 -16.48 9.64
C GLU A 51 9.50 -16.42 9.24
N ASN A 52 8.57 -16.71 10.15
CA ASN A 52 7.14 -16.57 9.89
C ASN A 52 6.61 -15.15 10.15
N MET A 53 7.42 -14.25 10.72
CA MET A 53 7.00 -12.89 11.01
C MET A 53 7.12 -12.01 9.76
N LEU A 54 6.19 -11.06 9.60
CA LEU A 54 6.15 -10.18 8.43
C LEU A 54 7.43 -9.38 8.21
N HIS A 55 8.10 -8.88 9.25
CA HIS A 55 9.38 -8.17 9.10
C HIS A 55 10.48 -9.03 8.43
N SER A 56 10.51 -10.35 8.67
CA SER A 56 11.48 -11.26 8.05
C SER A 56 11.26 -11.40 6.55
N TYR A 57 10.00 -11.42 6.12
CA TYR A 57 9.62 -11.36 4.71
C TYR A 57 10.12 -10.05 4.06
N TYR A 58 9.89 -8.91 4.70
CA TYR A 58 10.36 -7.61 4.17
C TYR A 58 11.88 -7.52 4.10
N ASN A 59 12.60 -7.99 5.14
CA ASN A 59 14.06 -8.01 5.15
C ASN A 59 14.62 -8.95 4.06
N PHE A 60 14.00 -10.10 3.81
CA PHE A 60 14.38 -10.99 2.71
C PHE A 60 14.23 -10.32 1.34
N VAL A 61 13.13 -9.60 1.10
CA VAL A 61 12.93 -8.83 -0.14
C VAL A 61 13.95 -7.69 -0.25
N LEU A 62 14.20 -6.98 0.85
CA LEU A 62 15.15 -5.86 0.92
C LEU A 62 16.58 -6.29 0.58
N GLN A 63 17.00 -7.49 1.00
CA GLN A 63 18.34 -8.03 0.69
C GLN A 63 18.62 -8.18 -0.81
N ALA A 64 17.57 -8.33 -1.63
CA ALA A 64 17.71 -8.40 -3.07
C ALA A 64 17.83 -7.03 -3.77
N ILE A 65 17.64 -5.95 -3.02
CA ILE A 65 17.75 -4.59 -3.55
C ILE A 65 19.16 -4.06 -3.27
N PRO A 66 19.87 -3.53 -4.28
CA PRO A 66 21.23 -3.02 -4.09
C PRO A 66 21.30 -1.90 -3.03
N GLN A 67 22.44 -1.82 -2.35
CA GLN A 67 22.75 -0.71 -1.45
C GLN A 67 23.04 0.57 -2.25
N ASN A 68 22.80 1.72 -1.63
CA ASN A 68 22.92 3.06 -2.20
C ASN A 68 21.97 3.34 -3.39
N GLU A 69 20.88 2.59 -3.50
CA GLU A 69 19.81 2.84 -4.46
C GLU A 69 18.57 3.41 -3.74
N TRP A 70 17.83 4.28 -4.42
CA TRP A 70 16.56 4.79 -3.91
C TRP A 70 15.47 3.73 -4.03
N ILE A 71 14.74 3.51 -2.94
CA ILE A 71 13.69 2.50 -2.86
C ILE A 71 12.38 3.11 -2.38
N ILE A 72 11.27 2.61 -2.93
CA ILE A 72 9.91 2.95 -2.54
C ILE A 72 9.13 1.68 -2.24
N LYS A 73 8.48 1.62 -1.08
CA LYS A 73 7.51 0.56 -0.75
C LYS A 73 6.22 0.83 -1.53
N ILE A 74 5.68 -0.20 -2.18
CA ILE A 74 4.44 -0.12 -2.96
C ILE A 74 3.48 -1.20 -2.44
N ASP A 75 2.31 -0.78 -2.01
CA ASP A 75 1.24 -1.68 -1.60
C ASP A 75 0.28 -1.90 -2.78
N VAL A 76 -0.18 -3.14 -2.96
CA VAL A 76 -0.97 -3.54 -4.15
C VAL A 76 -2.42 -3.05 -4.14
N ASP A 77 -2.92 -2.54 -3.01
CA ASP A 77 -4.24 -1.91 -2.86
C ASP A 77 -4.23 -0.39 -3.16
N HIS A 78 -3.16 0.09 -3.79
CA HIS A 78 -3.00 1.47 -4.22
C HIS A 78 -2.98 1.62 -5.74
N ILE A 79 -3.66 2.64 -6.25
CA ILE A 79 -3.59 3.06 -7.66
C ILE A 79 -2.85 4.39 -7.75
N TYR A 80 -1.66 4.33 -8.34
CA TYR A 80 -0.73 5.46 -8.43
C TYR A 80 -0.94 6.31 -9.68
N ASP A 81 -0.97 7.63 -9.51
CA ASP A 81 -0.75 8.58 -10.59
C ASP A 81 0.73 8.63 -10.96
N ALA A 82 1.08 8.02 -12.09
CA ALA A 82 2.48 7.85 -12.48
C ALA A 82 3.20 9.19 -12.68
N GLN A 83 2.53 10.23 -13.19
CA GLN A 83 3.17 11.52 -13.42
C GLN A 83 3.55 12.23 -12.12
N THR A 84 2.63 12.30 -11.15
CA THR A 84 2.93 12.89 -9.84
C THR A 84 3.94 12.05 -9.08
N LEU A 85 3.82 10.72 -9.11
CA LEU A 85 4.80 9.81 -8.50
C LEU A 85 6.21 10.03 -9.08
N TYR A 86 6.35 10.15 -10.40
CA TYR A 86 7.66 10.37 -11.00
C TYR A 86 8.29 11.71 -10.55
N LYS A 87 7.48 12.75 -10.38
CA LYS A 87 7.97 14.06 -9.90
C LYS A 87 8.50 13.99 -8.47
N THR A 88 7.96 13.10 -7.61
CA THR A 88 8.39 13.02 -6.21
C THR A 88 9.79 12.42 -6.08
N PHE A 89 10.28 11.71 -7.10
CA PHE A 89 11.64 11.15 -7.12
C PHE A 89 12.73 12.22 -7.19
N TYR A 90 12.37 13.46 -7.52
CA TYR A 90 13.29 14.61 -7.56
C TYR A 90 13.25 15.47 -6.28
N ILE A 91 12.38 15.15 -5.31
CA ILE A 91 12.33 15.82 -4.01
C ILE A 91 13.61 15.54 -3.21
N PRO A 92 14.06 14.28 -3.04
CA PRO A 92 15.27 14.04 -2.28
C PRO A 92 16.52 14.40 -3.12
N THR A 93 17.46 15.10 -2.50
CA THR A 93 18.73 15.51 -3.12
C THR A 93 19.96 15.00 -2.38
N LEU A 94 19.78 14.57 -1.13
CA LEU A 94 20.82 13.95 -0.29
C LEU A 94 20.36 12.56 0.17
N SER A 95 21.30 11.66 0.46
CA SER A 95 20.97 10.27 0.81
C SER A 95 20.23 10.11 2.14
N ASN A 96 20.31 11.11 3.02
CA ASN A 96 19.54 11.17 4.27
C ASN A 96 18.16 11.82 4.10
N HIS A 97 17.76 12.19 2.88
CA HIS A 97 16.41 12.66 2.61
C HIS A 97 15.43 11.49 2.57
N LEU A 98 14.22 11.73 3.08
CA LEU A 98 13.11 10.79 3.12
C LEU A 98 11.88 11.50 2.56
N VAL A 99 11.16 10.87 1.62
CA VAL A 99 9.86 11.38 1.18
C VAL A 99 8.77 10.51 1.77
N ILE A 100 7.85 11.10 2.51
CA ILE A 100 6.68 10.43 3.07
C ILE A 100 5.47 10.71 2.18
N TYR A 101 4.71 9.65 1.88
CA TYR A 101 3.55 9.75 1.01
C TYR A 101 2.25 9.74 1.80
N PRO A 102 1.43 10.80 1.70
CA PRO A 102 0.12 10.81 2.33
C PRO A 102 -0.84 9.87 1.59
N ARG A 103 -1.97 9.57 2.24
CA ARG A 103 -3.06 8.80 1.64
C ARG A 103 -4.42 9.24 2.14
N ILE A 104 -5.44 8.87 1.37
CA ILE A 104 -6.85 8.91 1.74
C ILE A 104 -7.37 7.49 1.59
N ASN A 105 -8.11 7.01 2.59
CA ASN A 105 -8.71 5.68 2.56
C ASN A 105 -10.12 5.79 1.97
N TYR A 106 -10.26 5.46 0.69
CA TYR A 106 -11.55 5.45 0.01
C TYR A 106 -12.29 4.14 0.30
N ILE A 107 -13.56 4.27 0.69
CA ILE A 107 -14.46 3.16 0.96
C ILE A 107 -15.60 3.23 -0.05
N ILE A 108 -15.79 2.13 -0.78
CA ILE A 108 -16.89 1.99 -1.74
C ILE A 108 -17.93 1.10 -1.10
N ASP A 109 -19.14 1.62 -0.90
CA ASP A 109 -20.27 0.89 -0.37
C ASP A 109 -21.54 1.27 -1.15
N ASN A 110 -22.24 0.26 -1.68
CA ASN A 110 -23.45 0.42 -2.50
C ASN A 110 -23.32 1.52 -3.59
N ASP A 111 -22.22 1.49 -4.37
CA ASP A 111 -21.88 2.46 -5.41
C ASP A 111 -21.66 3.92 -4.93
N GLU A 112 -21.67 4.15 -3.63
CA GLU A 112 -21.30 5.42 -3.00
C GLU A 112 -19.85 5.41 -2.53
N ILE A 113 -19.25 6.61 -2.54
CA ILE A 113 -17.85 6.82 -2.21
C ILE A 113 -17.76 7.58 -0.89
N PHE A 114 -17.15 6.93 0.09
CA PHE A 114 -16.87 7.49 1.40
C PHE A 114 -15.36 7.60 1.63
N ILE A 115 -14.99 8.46 2.57
CA ILE A 115 -13.65 8.56 3.13
C ILE A 115 -13.72 8.15 4.60
N GLN A 116 -12.80 7.29 5.02
CA GLN A 116 -12.63 6.99 6.44
C GLN A 116 -12.22 8.25 7.20
N LYS A 117 -12.94 8.60 8.27
CA LYS A 117 -12.50 9.63 9.23
C LYS A 117 -11.35 9.07 10.08
N SER A 118 -10.12 9.38 9.68
CA SER A 118 -8.89 9.05 10.41
C SER A 118 -7.94 10.25 10.43
N GLU A 119 -7.13 10.38 11.48
CA GLU A 119 -6.14 11.47 11.64
C GLU A 119 -6.75 12.87 11.38
N ASP A 120 -6.22 13.62 10.41
CA ASP A 120 -6.70 14.95 10.02
C ASP A 120 -7.95 14.84 9.15
N MET A 121 -9.04 14.33 9.74
CA MET A 121 -10.34 14.18 9.09
C MET A 121 -10.23 13.52 7.70
N GLY A 122 -9.61 12.33 7.67
CA GLY A 122 -9.47 11.45 6.51
C GLY A 122 -8.25 11.70 5.63
N PHE A 123 -7.48 12.75 5.89
CA PHE A 123 -6.16 12.92 5.31
C PHE A 123 -5.11 12.32 6.25
N ILE A 124 -4.44 11.26 5.80
CA ILE A 124 -3.37 10.58 6.55
C ILE A 124 -2.05 11.11 6.02
N ASP A 125 -1.22 11.70 6.88
CA ASP A 125 0.03 12.34 6.47
C ASP A 125 1.08 11.34 5.96
N GLY A 126 0.96 10.05 6.31
CA GLY A 126 1.69 8.94 5.68
C GLY A 126 2.35 7.97 6.67
N TRP A 127 3.64 7.69 6.46
CA TRP A 127 4.56 6.83 7.24
C TRP A 127 4.60 5.34 6.88
N ASP A 128 3.54 4.82 6.28
CA ASP A 128 3.52 3.43 5.79
C ASP A 128 4.19 3.30 4.40
N GLN A 129 4.16 4.39 3.63
CA GLN A 129 4.78 4.48 2.32
C GLN A 129 5.78 5.63 2.26
N TRP A 130 6.97 5.32 1.76
CA TRP A 130 8.12 6.22 1.76
C TRP A 130 9.00 6.00 0.54
N LEU A 131 9.83 7.00 0.21
CA LEU A 131 10.98 6.91 -0.70
C LEU A 131 12.23 7.28 0.08
N ILE A 132 13.22 6.38 0.10
CA ILE A 132 14.42 6.48 0.93
C ILE A 132 15.61 5.83 0.21
N CYS A 133 16.83 6.28 0.49
CA CYS A 133 18.04 5.62 0.01
C CYS A 133 18.33 4.36 0.85
N ASN A 134 18.54 3.21 0.20
CA ASN A 134 18.89 1.96 0.86
C ASN A 134 20.33 2.00 1.40
N GLN A 135 20.51 2.50 2.62
CA GLN A 135 21.80 2.57 3.31
C GLN A 135 21.75 1.77 4.61
N ASN A 136 21.85 0.43 4.48
CA ASN A 136 21.71 -0.53 5.57
C ASN A 136 20.36 -0.41 6.30
N LEU A 137 19.29 -0.31 5.53
CA LEU A 137 17.94 -0.29 6.07
C LEU A 137 17.56 -1.65 6.65
N GLU A 138 16.69 -1.63 7.66
CA GLU A 138 16.20 -2.83 8.32
C GLU A 138 14.75 -2.65 8.76
N PHE A 139 13.94 -3.68 8.54
CA PHE A 139 12.61 -3.78 9.11
C PHE A 139 12.64 -4.49 10.46
N ASN A 140 12.00 -3.89 11.45
CA ASN A 140 11.86 -4.43 12.79
C ASN A 140 10.46 -5.00 13.06
N ILE A 141 10.37 -5.80 14.11
CA ILE A 141 9.11 -6.33 14.61
C ILE A 141 8.28 -5.20 15.21
N ARG A 142 7.07 -5.01 14.67
CA ARG A 142 6.05 -4.13 15.23
C ARG A 142 4.88 -4.94 15.74
N LYS A 143 4.51 -4.75 17.00
CA LYS A 143 3.25 -5.28 17.55
C LYS A 143 2.10 -4.32 17.23
N THR A 144 1.00 -4.85 16.73
CA THR A 144 -0.23 -4.08 16.44
C THR A 144 -1.47 -4.86 16.85
N SER A 145 -2.65 -4.23 16.79
CA SER A 145 -3.92 -4.89 17.12
C SER A 145 -4.68 -5.32 15.86
N LYS A 146 -5.60 -6.29 16.02
CA LYS A 146 -6.54 -6.68 14.94
C LYS A 146 -7.36 -5.49 14.43
N ASN A 147 -7.87 -4.65 15.32
CA ASN A 147 -8.59 -3.42 14.95
C ASN A 147 -7.73 -2.47 14.12
N ALA A 148 -6.45 -2.28 14.48
CA ALA A 148 -5.54 -1.42 13.73
C ALA A 148 -5.25 -1.96 12.30
N GLN A 149 -5.52 -3.23 12.04
CA GLN A 149 -5.37 -3.88 10.72
C GLN A 149 -6.70 -4.13 9.99
N TRP A 150 -7.82 -3.66 10.57
CA TRP A 150 -9.20 -3.87 10.11
C TRP A 150 -9.57 -5.34 10.02
N ILE A 151 -9.21 -6.08 11.07
CA ILE A 151 -9.59 -7.48 11.25
C ILE A 151 -10.57 -7.50 12.42
N GLU A 152 -11.74 -8.10 12.22
CA GLU A 152 -12.73 -8.24 13.30
C GLU A 152 -12.15 -9.00 14.49
N GLU A 153 -12.51 -8.55 15.69
CA GLU A 153 -12.14 -9.25 16.91
C GLU A 153 -12.90 -10.57 17.00
N GLY A 154 -12.20 -11.68 16.78
CA GLY A 154 -12.66 -13.02 17.16
C GLY A 154 -12.15 -13.45 18.54
N ASN A 155 -12.40 -14.70 18.93
CA ASN A 155 -11.96 -15.32 20.20
C ASN A 155 -10.45 -15.63 20.30
N PHE A 156 -9.60 -14.94 19.53
CA PHE A 156 -8.16 -15.23 19.44
C PHE A 156 -7.30 -14.01 19.84
N SER A 157 -5.97 -14.16 19.79
CA SER A 157 -5.01 -13.14 20.25
C SER A 157 -5.27 -11.80 19.59
N GLN A 158 -5.31 -10.74 20.40
CA GLN A 158 -5.48 -9.37 19.90
C GLN A 158 -4.20 -8.82 19.27
N THR A 159 -3.04 -9.45 19.52
CA THR A 159 -1.73 -8.95 19.06
C THR A 159 -1.34 -9.59 17.73
N LEU A 160 -1.03 -8.74 16.76
CA LEU A 160 -0.44 -9.10 15.48
C LEU A 160 1.02 -8.67 15.42
N PHE A 161 1.83 -9.43 14.71
CA PHE A 161 3.25 -9.18 14.47
C PHE A 161 3.42 -8.72 13.02
N THR A 162 3.68 -7.42 12.88
CA THR A 162 3.89 -6.70 11.62
C THR A 162 5.32 -6.17 11.53
N GLU A 163 5.61 -5.43 10.48
CA GLU A 163 6.86 -4.73 10.20
C GLU A 163 6.76 -3.23 10.55
N VAL A 164 7.92 -2.65 10.84
CA VAL A 164 8.16 -1.20 10.77
C VAL A 164 9.55 -0.99 10.20
N LEU A 165 9.73 0.02 9.34
CA LEU A 165 11.07 0.42 8.92
C LEU A 165 11.66 1.37 9.96
N ASP A 166 12.89 1.09 10.41
CA ASP A 166 13.65 2.08 11.17
C ASP A 166 14.28 3.09 10.21
N TYR A 167 13.89 4.35 10.37
CA TYR A 167 14.49 5.43 9.59
C TYR A 167 15.88 5.75 10.14
N PRO A 168 16.89 5.98 9.27
CA PRO A 168 18.21 6.39 9.71
C PRO A 168 18.16 7.62 10.63
N PRO A 169 18.98 7.65 11.69
CA PRO A 169 19.08 8.83 12.54
C PRO A 169 19.54 10.03 11.70
N ASN A 170 18.97 11.21 11.93
CA ASN A 170 19.19 12.45 11.16
C ASN A 170 18.57 12.45 9.75
N SER A 171 17.57 11.61 9.49
CA SER A 171 16.76 11.71 8.27
C SER A 171 16.02 13.05 8.22
N VAL A 172 16.10 13.73 7.06
CA VAL A 172 15.30 14.94 6.78
C VAL A 172 14.12 14.50 5.94
N TRP A 173 12.91 14.64 6.48
CA TRP A 173 11.71 14.18 5.80
C TRP A 173 10.99 15.33 5.07
N PHE A 174 10.39 14.97 3.93
CA PHE A 174 9.57 15.82 3.10
C PHE A 174 8.22 15.13 2.88
N GLN A 175 7.13 15.88 2.96
CA GLN A 175 5.82 15.36 2.62
C GLN A 175 5.57 15.52 1.12
N ALA A 176 5.23 14.43 0.44
CA ALA A 176 4.78 14.47 -0.94
C ALA A 176 3.34 15.01 -1.05
N PRO A 177 2.94 15.57 -2.21
CA PRO A 177 1.52 15.71 -2.51
C PRO A 177 0.84 14.34 -2.59
N LEU A 178 -0.48 14.32 -2.42
CA LEU A 178 -1.27 13.12 -2.66
C LEU A 178 -1.10 12.66 -4.12
N MET A 179 -0.76 11.40 -4.31
CA MET A 179 -0.38 10.84 -5.62
C MET A 179 -1.06 9.51 -5.94
N GLN A 180 -1.97 9.05 -5.07
CA GLN A 180 -2.55 7.72 -5.12
C GLN A 180 -3.98 7.68 -4.63
N TYR A 181 -4.71 6.69 -5.13
CA TYR A 181 -5.98 6.24 -4.58
C TYR A 181 -5.73 4.96 -3.79
N HIS A 182 -6.05 4.95 -2.49
CA HIS A 182 -5.89 3.77 -1.65
C HIS A 182 -7.27 3.23 -1.26
N PHE A 183 -7.50 1.95 -1.58
CA PHE A 183 -8.78 1.27 -1.35
C PHE A 183 -8.58 0.10 -0.39
N PRO A 184 -8.42 0.36 0.92
CA PRO A 184 -8.07 -0.68 1.89
C PRO A 184 -9.09 -1.82 1.96
N ALA A 185 -10.36 -1.55 1.63
CA ALA A 185 -11.45 -2.51 1.63
C ALA A 185 -11.48 -3.44 0.39
N VAL A 186 -10.55 -3.32 -0.57
CA VAL A 186 -10.42 -4.35 -1.64
C VAL A 186 -9.85 -5.66 -1.10
N LYS A 187 -9.16 -5.59 0.05
CA LYS A 187 -8.66 -6.76 0.76
C LYS A 187 -9.84 -7.48 1.40
N GLN A 188 -10.22 -8.64 0.88
CA GLN A 188 -11.38 -9.43 1.33
C GLN A 188 -11.47 -9.57 2.85
N ARG A 189 -10.33 -9.79 3.53
CA ARG A 189 -10.25 -9.91 5.00
C ARG A 189 -10.76 -8.69 5.79
N ARG A 190 -10.92 -7.53 5.13
CA ARG A 190 -11.33 -6.26 5.73
C ARG A 190 -12.78 -5.88 5.43
N ASN A 191 -13.47 -6.62 4.56
CA ASN A 191 -14.81 -6.24 4.08
C ASN A 191 -15.80 -6.08 5.24
N ASP A 192 -15.83 -7.04 6.17
CA ASP A 192 -16.77 -7.02 7.29
C ASP A 192 -16.47 -5.89 8.27
N PHE A 193 -15.19 -5.52 8.41
CA PHE A 193 -14.75 -4.46 9.34
C PHE A 193 -15.23 -3.06 8.91
N VAL A 194 -15.56 -2.86 7.63
CA VAL A 194 -16.00 -1.55 7.08
C VAL A 194 -17.18 -0.97 7.88
N ARG A 195 -18.08 -1.82 8.39
CA ARG A 195 -19.25 -1.43 9.20
C ARG A 195 -18.91 -0.73 10.51
N HIS A 196 -17.66 -0.86 10.99
CA HIS A 196 -17.17 -0.26 12.22
C HIS A 196 -16.40 1.05 11.98
N LEU A 197 -16.18 1.43 10.72
CA LEU A 197 -15.47 2.65 10.37
C LEU A 197 -16.38 3.87 10.54
N ASP A 198 -15.81 4.95 11.08
CA ASP A 198 -16.42 6.27 10.95
C ASP A 198 -16.13 6.82 9.55
N LEU A 199 -17.18 7.16 8.83
CA LEU A 199 -17.14 7.53 7.41
C LEU A 199 -17.66 8.95 7.22
N MET A 200 -17.12 9.65 6.22
CA MET A 200 -17.66 10.91 5.70
C MET A 200 -17.81 10.84 4.19
N THR A 201 -18.68 11.70 3.67
CA THR A 201 -18.85 11.90 2.24
C THR A 201 -17.68 12.69 1.63
N LEU A 202 -17.51 12.60 0.32
CA LEU A 202 -16.55 13.44 -0.41
C LEU A 202 -16.85 14.94 -0.28
N GLU A 203 -18.13 15.32 -0.17
CA GLU A 203 -18.55 16.72 0.03
C GLU A 203 -18.10 17.25 1.39
N GLU A 204 -18.34 16.48 2.46
CA GLU A 204 -17.88 16.82 3.80
C GLU A 204 -16.36 16.95 3.86
N PHE A 205 -15.64 15.98 3.29
CA PHE A 205 -14.17 16.03 3.22
C PHE A 205 -13.68 17.29 2.48
N SER A 206 -14.28 17.59 1.33
CA SER A 206 -13.91 18.76 0.53
C SER A 206 -14.17 20.05 1.31
N ARG A 207 -15.32 20.18 1.98
CA ARG A 207 -15.64 21.36 2.81
C ARG A 207 -14.62 21.59 3.93
N ILE A 208 -14.10 20.52 4.53
CA ILE A 208 -13.10 20.58 5.61
C ILE A 208 -11.72 21.00 5.05
N HIS A 209 -11.30 20.45 3.91
CA HIS A 209 -9.92 20.56 3.40
C HIS A 209 -9.69 21.62 2.32
N THR A 210 -10.74 22.11 1.65
CA THR A 210 -10.65 23.19 0.63
C THR A 210 -9.83 24.39 1.11
N PRO A 211 -10.00 24.90 2.35
CA PRO A 211 -9.27 26.09 2.78
C PRO A 211 -7.76 25.91 2.98
N LYS A 212 -7.24 24.67 3.05
CA LYS A 212 -5.87 24.39 3.52
C LYS A 212 -5.03 23.52 2.58
N ARG A 213 -5.63 22.51 1.94
CA ARG A 213 -4.88 21.41 1.31
C ARG A 213 -5.27 21.13 -0.14
N ILE A 214 -6.50 21.43 -0.53
CA ILE A 214 -6.90 21.30 -1.94
C ILE A 214 -6.13 22.35 -2.74
N ASP A 215 -5.65 21.97 -3.92
CA ASP A 215 -4.74 22.72 -4.81
C ASP A 215 -3.28 22.83 -4.36
N SER A 216 -2.97 22.79 -3.07
CA SER A 216 -1.58 22.77 -2.58
C SER A 216 -1.01 21.35 -2.48
N HIS A 217 -1.78 20.39 -1.95
CA HIS A 217 -1.33 19.03 -1.65
C HIS A 217 -2.28 17.94 -2.18
N ILE A 218 -3.55 18.28 -2.42
CA ILE A 218 -4.57 17.38 -2.97
C ILE A 218 -5.05 17.95 -4.29
N ALA A 219 -4.65 17.33 -5.40
CA ALA A 219 -5.19 17.70 -6.71
C ALA A 219 -6.66 17.29 -6.82
N HIS A 220 -7.48 18.08 -7.52
CA HIS A 220 -8.92 17.84 -7.71
C HIS A 220 -9.29 16.42 -8.18
N LYS A 221 -8.43 15.76 -8.96
CA LYS A 221 -8.67 14.37 -9.40
C LYS A 221 -8.81 13.36 -8.24
N PHE A 222 -8.23 13.65 -7.07
CA PHE A 222 -8.32 12.77 -5.89
C PHE A 222 -9.59 12.99 -5.05
N ILE A 223 -10.43 13.96 -5.40
CA ILE A 223 -11.73 14.20 -4.77
C ILE A 223 -12.89 14.12 -5.78
N SER A 224 -12.60 13.80 -7.04
CA SER A 224 -13.61 13.59 -8.08
C SER A 224 -14.20 12.19 -7.97
N LYS A 225 -15.54 12.10 -7.78
CA LYS A 225 -16.28 10.83 -7.73
C LYS A 225 -16.00 9.97 -8.96
N GLU A 226 -15.97 10.57 -10.14
CA GLU A 226 -15.69 9.89 -11.40
C GLU A 226 -14.28 9.27 -11.42
N MET A 227 -13.25 10.05 -11.06
CA MET A 227 -11.87 9.59 -11.10
C MET A 227 -11.59 8.52 -10.04
N ILE A 228 -12.19 8.64 -8.86
CA ILE A 228 -12.09 7.62 -7.81
C ILE A 228 -12.76 6.32 -8.27
N ALA A 229 -13.96 6.39 -8.86
CA ALA A 229 -14.64 5.21 -9.39
C ALA A 229 -13.84 4.53 -10.51
N GLN A 230 -13.27 5.29 -11.45
CA GLN A 230 -12.38 4.77 -12.49
C GLN A 230 -11.12 4.11 -11.92
N ALA A 231 -10.54 4.67 -10.85
CA ALA A 231 -9.41 4.05 -10.17
C ALA A 231 -9.82 2.72 -9.51
N TYR A 232 -10.97 2.69 -8.83
CA TYR A 232 -11.49 1.49 -8.17
C TYR A 232 -11.79 0.35 -9.15
N GLN A 233 -12.31 0.65 -10.34
CA GLN A 233 -12.59 -0.35 -11.38
C GLN A 233 -11.35 -1.14 -11.82
N LYS A 234 -10.13 -0.64 -11.59
CA LYS A 234 -8.89 -1.36 -11.90
C LYS A 234 -8.65 -2.59 -11.01
N PHE A 235 -9.35 -2.70 -9.89
CA PHE A 235 -9.37 -3.91 -9.07
C PHE A 235 -10.36 -4.96 -9.57
N SER A 236 -11.25 -4.60 -10.51
CA SER A 236 -12.11 -5.56 -11.16
C SER A 236 -11.30 -6.37 -12.18
N PRO A 237 -11.41 -7.70 -12.20
CA PRO A 237 -10.69 -8.52 -13.17
C PRO A 237 -11.14 -8.15 -14.60
N PRO A 238 -10.22 -8.09 -15.58
CA PRO A 238 -10.63 -7.88 -16.97
C PRO A 238 -11.51 -9.06 -17.44
N PRO A 239 -12.42 -8.86 -18.40
CA PRO A 239 -13.35 -9.90 -18.86
C PRO A 239 -12.66 -11.21 -19.31
N SER A 240 -11.44 -11.13 -19.82
CA SER A 240 -10.62 -12.29 -20.24
C SER A 240 -10.05 -13.12 -19.08
N TYR A 241 -10.18 -12.65 -17.84
CA TYR A 241 -9.65 -13.30 -16.63
C TYR A 241 -10.77 -13.86 -15.72
N ILE A 242 -12.03 -13.74 -16.12
CA ILE A 242 -13.15 -14.48 -15.51
C ILE A 242 -12.97 -15.94 -15.93
N ALA A 243 -12.32 -16.72 -15.08
CA ALA A 243 -12.15 -18.15 -15.29
C ALA A 243 -13.52 -18.80 -15.50
N GLN A 244 -13.62 -19.60 -16.57
CA GLN A 244 -14.71 -20.55 -16.72
C GLN A 244 -14.78 -21.40 -15.45
N PRO A 245 -15.99 -21.70 -14.94
CA PRO A 245 -16.16 -22.43 -13.69
C PRO A 245 -15.37 -23.73 -13.75
N PHE A 246 -14.58 -23.97 -12.71
CA PHE A 246 -13.92 -25.24 -12.45
C PHE A 246 -14.95 -26.37 -12.65
N LYS A 247 -14.78 -27.14 -13.73
CA LYS A 247 -15.49 -28.41 -13.86
C LYS A 247 -14.82 -29.36 -12.89
N ASN A 248 -15.50 -29.66 -11.78
CA ASN A 248 -15.14 -30.75 -10.89
C ASN A 248 -14.99 -32.05 -11.72
N GLN A 249 -13.81 -32.65 -11.68
CA GLN A 249 -13.59 -34.07 -11.92
C GLN A 249 -12.99 -34.67 -10.65
#